data_AF-A0A7J7MKV8-F1
#
_entry.id   AF-A0A7J7MKV8-F1
#
_cell.length_a   1.000
_cell.length_b   1.000
_cell.length_c   1.000
_cell.angle_alpha   90.00
_cell.angle_beta   90.00
_cell.angle_gamma   90.00
#
_symmetry.space_group_name_H-M   'P 1'
#
loop_
_entity.id
_entity.type
_entity.pdbx_description
1 polymer ?
#
loop_
_entity_poly.entity_id
_entity_poly.type
_entity_poly.pdbx_seq_one_letter_code
_entity_poly.pdbx_strand_id
1 'polypeptide(L)' 'MYQDQLKLKANDLPIVMMEQEVMEAINENSAVIICGETGCGKTTQVPQFLYEAGYGSSKSSTKNGLIGVTQGEWHLS' A
#
# COMPACT_ATOMS: atom_id res chain seq x y z
N MET A 1 11.56 8.93 18.03
CA MET A 1 11.64 7.71 18.86
C MET A 1 10.46 6.77 18.64
N TYR A 2 9.20 7.14 18.91
CA TYR A 2 8.05 6.23 18.67
C TYR A 2 7.75 5.99 17.18
N GLN A 3 7.78 7.04 16.37
CA GLN A 3 7.57 6.95 14.92
C GLN A 3 8.62 6.07 14.24
N ASP A 4 9.87 6.15 14.69
CA ASP A 4 10.97 5.32 14.18
C ASP A 4 10.76 3.84 14.51
N GLN A 5 10.23 3.52 15.69
CA GLN A 5 9.90 2.15 16.09
C GLN A 5 8.77 1.54 15.25
N LEU A 6 7.77 2.34 14.86
CA LEU A 6 6.70 1.89 13.97
C LEU A 6 7.22 1.60 12.57
N LYS A 7 8.09 2.48 12.04
CA LYS A 7 8.72 2.28 10.73
C LYS A 7 9.60 1.03 10.70
N LEU A 8 10.39 0.79 11.75
CA LEU A 8 11.23 -0.41 11.84
C LEU A 8 10.39 -1.70 11.74
N LYS A 9 9.27 -1.78 12.48
CA LYS A 9 8.37 -2.94 12.39
C LYS A 9 7.69 -3.10 11.04
N ALA A 10 7.40 -1.99 10.35
CA ALA A 10 6.82 -2.02 9.02
C ALA A 10 7.82 -2.57 7.99
N ASN A 11 9.09 -2.18 8.09
CA ASN A 11 10.16 -2.62 7.19
C ASN A 11 10.41 -4.14 7.23
N ASP A 12 10.03 -4.81 8.32
CA ASP A 12 10.14 -6.28 8.46
C ASP A 12 9.00 -7.04 7.76
N LEU A 13 7.98 -6.35 7.23
CA LEU A 13 6.86 -7.00 6.56
C LEU A 13 7.28 -7.51 5.17
N PRO A 14 6.93 -8.76 4.79
CA PRO A 14 7.37 -9.36 3.52
C PRO A 14 7.07 -8.51 2.28
N ILE A 15 5.96 -7.79 2.27
CA ILE A 15 5.58 -6.95 1.13
C ILE A 15 6.50 -5.74 0.91
N VAL A 16 7.22 -5.27 1.93
CA VAL A 16 8.17 -4.15 1.78
C VAL A 16 9.33 -4.52 0.86
N MET A 17 9.76 -5.79 0.90
CA MET A 17 10.78 -6.29 -0.03
C MET A 17 10.31 -6.29 -1.49
N MET A 18 8.99 -6.19 -1.73
CA MET A 18 8.35 -6.21 -3.05
C MET A 18 7.90 -4.81 -3.50
N GLU A 19 8.25 -3.73 -2.77
CA GLU A 19 7.75 -2.37 -3.04
C GLU A 19 8.00 -1.94 -4.49
N GLN A 20 9.22 -2.14 -4.98
CA GLN A 20 9.58 -1.76 -6.35
C GLN A 20 8.72 -2.50 -7.40
N GLU A 21 8.60 -3.82 -7.28
CA GLU A 21 7.81 -4.65 -8.21
C GLU A 21 6.32 -4.25 -8.17
N VAL A 22 5.77 -4.01 -6.98
CA VAL A 22 4.38 -3.54 -6.81
C VAL A 22 4.18 -2.18 -7.47
N MET A 23 5.09 -1.23 -7.26
CA MET A 23 4.95 0.12 -7.80
C MET A 23 5.17 0.19 -9.31
N GLU A 24 6.08 -0.61 -9.86
CA GLU A 24 6.26 -0.79 -11.30
C GLU A 24 4.99 -1.35 -11.93
N ALA A 25 4.44 -2.45 -11.40
CA ALA A 25 3.20 -3.03 -11.89
C ALA A 25 2.03 -2.04 -11.87
N ILE A 26 1.90 -1.22 -10.82
CA ILE A 26 0.84 -0.19 -10.71
C ILE A 26 1.05 0.94 -11.72
N ASN A 27 2.29 1.35 -12.00
CA ASN A 27 2.55 2.41 -12.97
C ASN A 27 2.33 1.95 -14.43
N GLU A 28 2.54 0.66 -14.70
CA GLU A 28 2.44 0.09 -16.06
C GLU A 28 1.04 -0.42 -16.40
N ASN A 29 0.21 -0.75 -15.40
CA ASN A 29 -1.08 -1.39 -15.58
C ASN A 29 -2.20 -0.58 -14.95
N SER A 30 -3.35 -0.48 -15.63
CA SER A 30 -4.54 0.16 -15.06
C SER A 30 -5.18 -0.64 -13.91
N ALA A 31 -4.85 -1.92 -13.78
CA ALA A 31 -5.30 -2.79 -12.69
C ALA A 31 -4.21 -3.83 -12.34
N VAL A 32 -4.00 -4.06 -11.05
CA VAL A 32 -3.00 -5.00 -10.52
C VAL A 32 -3.66 -5.90 -9.46
N ILE A 33 -3.36 -7.20 -9.50
CA ILE A 33 -3.77 -8.16 -8.47
C ILE A 33 -2.54 -8.48 -7.62
N ILE A 34 -2.60 -8.16 -6.33
CA ILE A 34 -1.52 -8.46 -5.38
C ILE A 34 -1.96 -9.61 -4.47
N CYS A 35 -1.30 -10.75 -4.63
CA CYS A 35 -1.54 -11.96 -3.83
C CYS A 35 -0.46 -12.12 -2.75
N GLY A 36 -0.85 -12.55 -1.56
CA GLY A 36 0.08 -12.88 -0.48
C GLY A 36 -0.66 -13.37 0.75
N GLU A 37 0.03 -14.05 1.65
CA GLU A 37 -0.56 -14.60 2.88
C GLU A 37 -1.08 -13.50 3.82
N THR A 38 -2.03 -13.85 4.69
CA THR A 38 -2.48 -12.94 5.75
C THR A 38 -1.31 -12.59 6.67
N GLY A 39 -1.19 -11.32 7.07
CA GLY A 39 -0.08 -10.84 7.90
C GLY A 39 1.15 -10.37 7.12
N CYS A 40 1.22 -10.57 5.80
CA CYS A 40 2.37 -10.13 5.00
C CYS A 40 2.45 -8.60 4.77
N GLY A 41 1.45 -7.84 5.23
CA GLY A 41 1.43 -6.37 5.16
C GLY A 41 0.64 -5.74 4.00
N LYS A 42 -0.07 -6.51 3.15
CA LYS A 42 -0.80 -5.97 1.98
C LYS A 42 -1.67 -4.75 2.28
N THR A 43 -2.65 -4.91 3.17
CA THR A 43 -3.64 -3.86 3.46
C THR A 43 -3.03 -2.63 4.13
N THR A 44 -1.87 -2.77 4.78
CA THR A 44 -1.23 -1.66 5.49
C THR A 44 -0.16 -0.95 4.65
N GLN A 45 0.65 -1.69 3.88
CA GLN A 45 1.82 -1.13 3.19
C GLN A 45 1.52 -0.67 1.76
N VAL A 46 0.63 -1.33 1.00
CA VAL A 46 0.31 -0.89 -0.37
C VAL A 46 -0.24 0.54 -0.41
N PRO A 47 -1.18 0.95 0.49
CA PRO A 47 -1.63 2.34 0.53
C PRO A 47 -0.50 3.33 0.88
N GLN A 48 0.47 2.90 1.69
CA GLN A 48 1.63 3.72 2.04
C GLN A 48 2.55 3.93 0.84
N PHE A 49 2.87 2.88 0.07
CA PHE A 49 3.67 3.01 -1.16
C PHE A 49 3.01 3.95 -2.16
N LEU A 50 1.68 3.83 -2.34
CA LEU A 50 0.90 4.73 -3.20
C LEU A 50 1.03 6.19 -2.72
N TYR A 51 0.85 6.43 -1.43
CA TYR A 51 0.96 7.79 -0.87
C TYR A 51 2.37 8.37 -1.07
N GLU A 52 3.42 7.60 -0.78
CA GLU A 52 4.81 8.02 -0.94
C GLU A 52 5.19 8.26 -2.41
N ALA A 53 4.59 7.51 -3.34
CA ALA A 53 4.73 7.71 -4.78
C ALA A 53 3.88 8.87 -5.35
N GLY A 54 3.22 9.64 -4.47
CA GLY A 54 2.49 10.86 -4.80
C GLY A 54 1.04 10.66 -5.24
N TYR A 55 0.47 9.46 -5.08
CA TYR A 55 -0.96 9.23 -5.31
C TYR A 55 -1.79 9.95 -4.24
N GLY A 56 -2.88 10.57 -4.69
CA GLY A 56 -3.76 11.36 -3.84
C GLY A 56 -3.25 12.78 -3.53
N SER A 57 -2.13 13.18 -4.13
CA SER A 57 -1.60 14.53 -3.98
C SER A 57 -2.34 15.51 -4.90
N SER A 58 -2.94 16.55 -4.32
CA SER A 58 -3.55 17.66 -5.08
C SER A 58 -2.53 18.39 -5.98
N LYS A 59 -1.24 18.27 -5.70
CA LYS A 59 -0.17 18.92 -6.48
C LYS A 59 0.23 18.12 -7.73
N SER A 60 -0.20 16.87 -7.84
CA SER A 60 0.09 16.02 -8.99
C SER A 60 -0.99 16.16 -10.04
N SER A 61 -0.63 16.46 -11.29
CA SER A 61 -1.58 16.52 -12.41
C SER A 61 -2.04 15.14 -12.87
N THR A 62 -1.21 14.11 -12.67
CA THR A 62 -1.44 12.74 -13.16
C THR A 62 -1.83 11.76 -12.07
N LYS A 63 -1.56 12.08 -10.79
CA LYS A 63 -1.84 11.21 -9.63
C LYS A 63 -2.70 11.91 -8.56
N ASN A 64 -3.56 12.84 -8.98
CA ASN A 64 -4.55 13.44 -8.08
C ASN A 64 -5.62 12.40 -7.67
N GLY A 65 -6.43 12.75 -6.66
CA GLY A 65 -7.54 11.90 -6.20
C GLY A 65 -7.41 11.47 -4.74
N LEU A 66 -7.93 10.29 -4.42
CA LEU A 66 -7.93 9.70 -3.07
C LEU A 66 -7.47 8.25 -3.13
N ILE A 67 -6.77 7.79 -2.09
CA ILE A 67 -6.45 6.37 -1.90
C ILE A 67 -7.58 5.76 -1.06
N GLY A 68 -8.38 4.90 -1.66
CA GLY A 68 -9.46 4.18 -1.00
C GLY A 68 -9.02 2.77 -0.61
N VAL A 69 -9.26 2.38 0.64
CA VAL A 69 -9.03 1.02 1.13
C VAL A 69 -10.33 0.49 1.72
N THR A 70 -10.82 -0.62 1.19
CA THR A 70 -12.05 -1.26 1.67
C THR A 70 -11.72 -2.53 2.44
N GLN A 71 -12.40 -2.77 3.55
CA GLN A 71 -12.27 -4.00 4.34
C GLN A 71 -13.65 -4.68 4.44
N GLY A 72 -13.68 -5.98 4.20
CA GLY A 72 -14.89 -6.78 4.43
C GLY A 72 -15.07 -7.06 5.92
N GLU A 73 -16.25 -6.77 6.46
CA GLU A 73 -16.68 -7.25 7.77
C GLU A 73 -17.65 -8.43 7.59
N TRP A 74 -17.23 -9.61 8.03
CA TRP A 74 -18.14 -10.75 8.11
C TRP A 74 -18.87 -10.70 9.44
N HIS A 75 -20.15 -10.34 9.40
CA HIS A 75 -21.02 -10.50 10.55
C HIS A 75 -21.39 -11.97 10.64
N LEU A 76 -20.84 -12.68 11.62
CA LEU A 76 -21.31 -14.02 12.00
C LEU A 76 -22.61 -13.82 12.78
N SER A 77 -23.76 -14.02 12.13
CA SER A 77 -25.07 -14.16 12.77
C SER A 77 -25.33 -15.61 13.19
#